data_AF-A0A8S7EMB5-F1
#
_entry.id   AF-A0A8S7EMB5-F1
#
_cell.length_a   1.000
_cell.length_b   1.000
_cell.length_c   1.000
_cell.angle_alpha   90.00
_cell.angle_beta   90.00
_cell.angle_gamma   90.00
#
_symmetry.space_group_name_H-M   'P 1'
#
loop_
_entity.id
_entity.type
_entity.pdbx_description
1 polymer ?
#
loop_
_entity_poly.entity_id
_entity_poly.type
_entity_poly.pdbx_seq_one_letter_code
_entity_poly.pdbx_strand_id
1 'polypeptide(L)'
;TQPDVGQIAGYTNAMNVIYGPAVPKVSDIQTSLIGRYSTAFSALAETLDNQEEAEKLTIEPTVKNQSLPLAVSYVGETPEGAQKQLAKYIQQVDDQVNEELEKDLKDNIALRMKNLQDSLKTQEVVAQEQKDLRIRQIQEALQYANQAQVTKPQVQQTEDVTQDTLFLLGSEALESMIKHEATRPLVFSSNYYQTRQNLLDIESLKVDDLDIHAYRYVMKPTLPIRRDSQKKAITLILAVLLGGMVGAGIVLGRNALRNYNAK
;
A
#
# COMPACT_ATOMS: atom_id res chain seq x y z
N THR A 1 1.89 -3.50 -17.22
CA THR A 1 1.94 -2.04 -16.99
C THR A 1 1.26 -1.73 -15.66
N GLN A 2 1.28 -0.49 -15.20
CA GLN A 2 0.57 -0.10 -13.97
C GLN A 2 -0.93 -0.43 -14.05
N PRO A 3 -1.58 -0.76 -12.92
CA PRO A 3 -3.00 -1.10 -12.91
C PRO A 3 -3.87 0.11 -13.24
N ASP A 4 -5.08 -0.13 -13.76
CA ASP A 4 -6.04 0.94 -14.01
C ASP A 4 -6.65 1.44 -12.69
N VAL A 5 -7.10 2.71 -12.67
CA VAL A 5 -7.68 3.33 -11.47
C VAL A 5 -8.86 2.52 -10.90
N GLY A 6 -9.69 1.94 -11.77
CA GLY A 6 -10.81 1.09 -11.36
C GLY A 6 -10.38 -0.20 -10.67
N GLN A 7 -9.24 -0.78 -11.06
CA GLN A 7 -8.71 -2.02 -10.48
C GLN A 7 -8.11 -1.83 -9.09
N ILE A 8 -7.82 -0.58 -8.71
CA ILE A 8 -7.25 -0.23 -7.39
C ILE A 8 -8.18 0.69 -6.59
N ALA A 9 -9.45 0.83 -7.02
CA ALA A 9 -10.39 1.75 -6.40
C ALA A 9 -10.66 1.39 -4.94
N GLY A 10 -10.81 0.10 -4.64
CA GLY A 10 -10.99 -0.40 -3.28
C GLY A 10 -9.77 -0.07 -2.39
N TYR A 11 -8.56 -0.38 -2.86
CA TYR A 11 -7.32 -0.08 -2.15
C TYR A 11 -7.13 1.42 -1.92
N THR A 12 -7.39 2.22 -2.95
CA THR A 12 -7.32 3.69 -2.86
C THR A 12 -8.31 4.23 -1.83
N ASN A 13 -9.54 3.68 -1.80
CA ASN A 13 -10.52 4.05 -0.80
C ASN A 13 -10.06 3.70 0.62
N ALA A 14 -9.50 2.51 0.82
CA ALA A 14 -8.93 2.12 2.12
C ALA A 14 -7.81 3.08 2.56
N MET A 15 -6.90 3.42 1.64
CA MET A 15 -5.84 4.41 1.88
C MET A 15 -6.39 5.79 2.24
N ASN A 16 -7.44 6.25 1.55
CA ASN A 16 -8.10 7.53 1.85
C ASN A 16 -8.67 7.55 3.27
N VAL A 17 -9.32 6.47 3.69
CA VAL A 17 -9.92 6.37 5.02
C VAL A 17 -8.83 6.32 6.11
N ILE A 18 -7.70 5.63 5.85
CA ILE A 18 -6.60 5.50 6.82
C ILE A 18 -5.83 6.83 6.98
N TYR A 19 -5.42 7.44 5.86
CA TYR A 19 -4.50 8.59 5.87
C TYR A 19 -5.20 9.94 5.75
N GLY A 20 -6.47 9.98 5.35
CA GLY A 20 -7.25 11.21 5.17
C GLY A 20 -6.51 12.21 4.27
N PRO A 21 -6.17 13.42 4.77
CA PRO A 21 -5.51 14.45 3.98
C PRO A 21 -4.05 14.10 3.58
N ALA A 22 -3.43 13.11 4.22
CA ALA A 22 -2.07 12.67 3.93
C ALA A 22 -2.01 11.49 2.93
N VAL A 23 -3.13 11.17 2.26
CA VAL A 23 -3.19 10.06 1.32
C VAL A 23 -2.27 10.28 0.10
N PRO A 24 -1.52 9.26 -0.34
CA PRO A 24 -0.78 9.32 -1.60
C PRO A 24 -1.71 9.55 -2.79
N LYS A 25 -1.21 10.24 -3.83
CA LYS A 25 -2.00 10.39 -5.07
C LYS A 25 -2.21 9.04 -5.72
N VAL A 26 -3.33 8.89 -6.44
CA VAL A 26 -3.63 7.66 -7.20
C VAL A 26 -2.50 7.27 -8.14
N SER A 27 -1.85 8.24 -8.80
CA SER A 27 -0.68 7.99 -9.66
C SER A 27 0.50 7.38 -8.91
N ASP A 28 0.71 7.81 -7.67
CA ASP A 28 1.80 7.35 -6.82
C ASP A 28 1.50 5.93 -6.32
N ILE A 29 0.23 5.65 -6.01
CA ILE A 29 -0.25 4.30 -5.70
C ILE A 29 -0.04 3.36 -6.89
N GLN A 30 -0.45 3.76 -8.10
CA GLN A 30 -0.23 2.97 -9.33
C GLN A 30 1.24 2.66 -9.56
N THR A 31 2.11 3.65 -9.36
CA THR A 31 3.57 3.51 -9.52
C THR A 31 4.18 2.61 -8.45
N SER A 32 3.72 2.74 -7.20
CA SER A 32 4.16 1.90 -6.08
C SER A 32 3.78 0.44 -6.28
N LEU A 33 2.54 0.16 -6.70
CA LEU A 33 2.04 -1.19 -6.95
C LEU A 33 2.83 -1.90 -8.05
N ILE A 34 3.00 -1.26 -9.21
CA ILE A 34 3.78 -1.86 -10.30
C ILE A 34 5.28 -1.97 -9.96
N GLY A 35 5.78 -1.06 -9.11
CA GLY A 35 7.14 -1.14 -8.57
C GLY A 35 7.34 -2.39 -7.72
N ARG A 36 6.45 -2.63 -6.74
CA ARG A 36 6.46 -3.85 -5.90
C ARG A 36 6.38 -5.11 -6.75
N TYR A 37 5.46 -5.14 -7.72
CA TYR A 37 5.34 -6.26 -8.67
C TYR A 37 6.63 -6.48 -9.46
N SER A 38 7.22 -5.40 -10.02
CA SER A 38 8.47 -5.51 -10.79
C SER A 38 9.62 -6.03 -9.93
N THR A 39 9.73 -5.60 -8.68
CA THR A 39 10.78 -6.07 -7.75
C THR A 39 10.59 -7.54 -7.40
N ALA A 40 9.37 -7.96 -7.08
CA ALA A 40 9.06 -9.36 -6.79
C ALA A 40 9.30 -10.26 -8.02
N PHE A 41 8.95 -9.80 -9.22
CA PHE A 41 9.19 -10.52 -10.46
C PHE A 41 10.68 -10.65 -10.79
N SER A 42 11.48 -9.60 -10.57
CA SER A 42 12.94 -9.67 -10.73
C SER A 42 13.56 -10.64 -9.73
N ALA A 43 13.10 -10.64 -8.47
CA ALA A 43 13.55 -11.61 -7.47
C ALA A 43 13.23 -13.04 -7.90
N LEU A 44 12.01 -13.29 -8.42
CA LEU A 44 11.64 -14.60 -8.98
C LEU A 44 12.59 -14.99 -10.12
N ALA A 45 12.89 -14.07 -11.04
CA ALA A 45 13.82 -14.33 -12.13
C ALA A 45 15.22 -14.73 -11.64
N GLU A 46 15.76 -14.05 -10.63
CA GLU A 46 17.05 -14.41 -10.01
C GLU A 46 17.00 -15.79 -9.33
N THR A 47 15.89 -16.13 -8.65
CA THR A 47 15.74 -17.46 -8.03
C THR A 47 15.66 -18.58 -9.04
N LEU A 48 15.06 -18.34 -10.21
CA LEU A 48 14.93 -19.30 -11.31
C LEU A 48 16.27 -19.52 -12.04
N ASP A 49 17.09 -18.48 -12.14
CA ASP A 49 18.45 -18.57 -12.72
C ASP A 49 19.41 -19.40 -11.83
N ASN A 50 19.16 -19.42 -10.51
CA ASN A 50 19.97 -20.14 -9.53
C ASN A 50 19.54 -21.62 -9.28
N GLN A 51 18.70 -22.19 -10.15
CA GLN A 51 18.30 -23.60 -10.07
C GLN A 51 19.30 -24.53 -10.76
N GLU A 52 19.25 -25.84 -10.46
CA GLU A 52 20.10 -26.84 -11.13
C GLU A 52 19.89 -26.83 -12.66
N GLU A 53 18.64 -26.70 -13.09
CA GLU A 53 18.27 -26.40 -14.46
C GLU A 53 17.80 -24.95 -14.54
N ALA A 54 18.69 -24.05 -14.98
CA ALA A 54 18.42 -22.62 -15.00
C ALA A 54 17.25 -22.27 -15.94
N GLU A 55 16.23 -21.62 -15.37
CA GLU A 55 15.05 -21.16 -16.10
C GLU A 55 15.19 -19.66 -16.42
N LYS A 56 15.19 -19.31 -17.72
CA LYS A 56 15.38 -17.91 -18.14
C LYS A 56 14.06 -17.14 -18.14
N LEU A 57 13.83 -16.37 -17.07
CA LEU A 57 12.77 -15.38 -16.95
C LEU A 57 13.36 -13.97 -17.00
N THR A 58 12.76 -13.04 -17.75
CA THR A 58 13.23 -11.65 -17.82
C THR A 58 12.10 -10.64 -17.70
N ILE A 59 12.43 -9.46 -17.17
CA ILE A 59 11.55 -8.29 -17.09
C ILE A 59 12.34 -7.04 -17.46
N GLU A 60 11.94 -6.36 -18.53
CA GLU A 60 12.65 -5.19 -19.04
C GLU A 60 11.65 -4.14 -19.59
N PRO A 61 11.99 -2.85 -19.59
CA PRO A 61 11.16 -1.85 -20.26
C PRO A 61 11.06 -2.10 -21.77
N THR A 62 9.85 -2.00 -22.31
CA THR A 62 9.60 -2.24 -23.75
C THR A 62 10.29 -1.19 -24.63
N VAL A 63 10.44 0.03 -24.13
CA VAL A 63 11.07 1.16 -24.83
C VAL A 63 12.25 1.66 -24.02
N LYS A 64 13.42 1.81 -24.66
CA LYS A 64 14.61 2.38 -24.03
C LYS A 64 14.30 3.80 -23.52
N ASN A 65 14.73 4.09 -22.28
CA ASN A 65 14.47 5.36 -21.57
C ASN A 65 13.02 5.60 -21.11
N GLN A 66 12.15 4.58 -21.14
CA GLN A 66 10.84 4.63 -20.47
C GLN A 66 10.80 3.60 -19.34
N SER A 67 10.10 3.91 -18.24
CA SER A 67 9.93 2.98 -17.10
C SER A 67 8.81 1.96 -17.33
N LEU A 68 7.80 2.34 -18.10
CA LEU A 68 6.64 1.52 -18.45
C LEU A 68 6.32 1.70 -19.95
N PRO A 69 5.73 0.71 -20.62
CA PRO A 69 5.34 -0.61 -20.11
C PRO A 69 6.52 -1.59 -20.02
N LEU A 70 6.45 -2.51 -19.05
CA LEU A 70 7.40 -3.62 -18.90
C LEU A 70 7.00 -4.79 -19.81
N ALA A 71 7.99 -5.36 -20.49
CA ALA A 71 7.91 -6.60 -21.22
C ALA A 71 8.47 -7.73 -20.35
N VAL A 72 7.69 -8.78 -20.17
CA VAL A 72 8.09 -10.00 -19.46
C VAL A 72 8.25 -11.13 -20.47
N SER A 73 9.31 -11.93 -20.34
CA SER A 73 9.57 -13.05 -21.25
C SER A 73 10.07 -14.27 -20.50
N TYR A 74 9.74 -15.46 -21.01
CA TYR A 74 10.15 -16.74 -20.45
C TYR A 74 10.56 -17.69 -21.58
N VAL A 75 11.67 -18.40 -21.39
CA VAL A 75 12.18 -19.40 -22.34
C VAL A 75 11.86 -20.79 -21.82
N GLY A 76 10.93 -21.48 -22.49
CA GLY A 76 10.59 -22.88 -22.18
C GLY A 76 10.87 -23.83 -23.34
N GLU A 77 10.74 -25.14 -23.07
CA GLU A 77 11.05 -26.20 -24.04
C GLU A 77 10.01 -26.31 -25.18
N THR A 78 8.74 -26.08 -24.85
CA THR A 78 7.61 -26.17 -25.79
C THR A 78 6.88 -24.82 -25.86
N PRO A 79 6.29 -24.45 -27.02
CA PRO A 79 5.51 -23.21 -27.15
C PRO A 79 4.38 -23.11 -26.12
N GLU A 80 3.59 -24.18 -25.98
CA GLU A 80 2.45 -24.23 -25.06
C GLU A 80 2.91 -24.22 -23.60
N GLY A 81 3.98 -24.95 -23.29
CA GLY A 81 4.59 -24.97 -21.96
C GLY A 81 5.11 -23.59 -21.56
N ALA A 82 5.83 -22.91 -22.45
CA ALA A 82 6.36 -21.57 -22.20
C ALA A 82 5.25 -20.55 -21.95
N GLN A 83 4.16 -20.59 -22.74
CA GLN A 83 3.02 -19.70 -22.54
C GLN A 83 2.35 -19.93 -21.19
N LYS A 84 2.08 -21.19 -20.85
CA LYS A 84 1.41 -21.57 -19.59
C LYS A 84 2.28 -21.23 -18.38
N GLN A 85 3.58 -21.50 -18.45
CA GLN A 85 4.50 -21.25 -17.36
C GLN A 85 4.70 -19.75 -17.12
N LEU A 86 4.80 -18.93 -18.18
CA LEU A 86 4.82 -17.48 -18.05
C LEU A 86 3.55 -16.93 -17.37
N ALA A 87 2.38 -17.42 -17.79
CA ALA A 87 1.12 -17.04 -17.15
C ALA A 87 1.09 -17.44 -15.66
N LYS A 88 1.61 -18.64 -15.33
CA LYS A 88 1.71 -19.13 -13.95
C LYS A 88 2.63 -18.26 -13.10
N TYR A 89 3.81 -17.90 -13.59
CA TYR A 89 4.73 -17.03 -12.83
C TYR A 89 4.19 -15.62 -12.63
N ILE A 90 3.51 -15.07 -13.64
CA ILE A 90 2.85 -13.77 -13.50
C ILE A 90 1.78 -13.83 -12.40
N GLN A 91 0.94 -14.88 -12.39
CA GLN A 91 -0.07 -15.05 -11.35
C GLN A 91 0.55 -15.28 -9.97
N GLN A 92 1.59 -16.12 -9.87
CA GLN A 92 2.26 -16.40 -8.61
C GLN A 92 2.83 -15.14 -7.96
N VAL A 93 3.44 -14.25 -8.76
CA VAL A 93 3.96 -12.97 -8.25
C VAL A 93 2.82 -12.03 -7.86
N ASP A 94 1.73 -12.01 -8.62
CA ASP A 94 0.55 -11.21 -8.27
C ASP A 94 -0.07 -11.66 -6.94
N ASP A 95 -0.27 -12.97 -6.76
CA ASP A 95 -0.80 -13.56 -5.53
C ASP A 95 0.08 -13.21 -4.33
N GLN A 96 1.42 -13.37 -4.46
CA GLN A 96 2.36 -13.01 -3.41
C GLN A 96 2.29 -11.52 -3.05
N VAL A 97 2.30 -10.64 -4.06
CA VAL A 97 2.23 -9.18 -3.84
C VAL A 97 0.91 -8.80 -3.20
N ASN A 98 -0.18 -9.45 -3.58
CA ASN A 98 -1.50 -9.21 -2.99
C ASN A 98 -1.57 -9.63 -1.52
N GLU A 99 -1.04 -10.79 -1.16
CA GLU A 99 -0.93 -11.23 0.24
C GLU A 99 -0.10 -10.23 1.07
N GLU A 100 1.03 -9.76 0.53
CA GLU A 100 1.87 -8.76 1.19
C GLU A 100 1.14 -7.41 1.37
N LEU A 101 0.42 -6.95 0.35
CA LEU A 101 -0.35 -5.71 0.39
C LEU A 101 -1.54 -5.79 1.35
N GLU A 102 -2.24 -6.92 1.37
CA GLU A 102 -3.35 -7.16 2.29
C GLU A 102 -2.87 -7.14 3.74
N LYS A 103 -1.74 -7.80 4.02
CA LYS A 103 -1.11 -7.78 5.34
C LYS A 103 -0.67 -6.37 5.75
N ASP A 104 0.04 -5.65 4.87
CA ASP A 104 0.48 -4.27 5.11
C ASP A 104 -0.73 -3.36 5.40
N LEU A 105 -1.82 -3.53 4.64
CA LEU A 105 -3.07 -2.79 4.85
C LEU A 105 -3.72 -3.10 6.20
N LYS A 106 -3.81 -4.38 6.59
CA LYS A 106 -4.35 -4.80 7.91
C LYS A 106 -3.53 -4.23 9.05
N ASP A 107 -2.20 -4.25 8.95
CA ASP A 107 -1.30 -3.69 9.96
C ASP A 107 -1.47 -2.17 10.08
N ASN A 108 -1.57 -1.46 8.97
CA ASN A 108 -1.82 -0.02 8.95
C ASN A 108 -3.20 0.35 9.53
N ILE A 109 -4.24 -0.44 9.24
CA ILE A 109 -5.58 -0.25 9.80
C ILE A 109 -5.55 -0.44 11.33
N ALA A 110 -4.94 -1.53 11.82
CA ALA A 110 -4.85 -1.80 13.24
C ALA A 110 -4.11 -0.68 13.99
N LEU A 111 -3.00 -0.20 13.43
CA LEU A 111 -2.24 0.92 13.98
C LEU A 111 -3.06 2.21 13.99
N ARG A 112 -3.75 2.53 12.89
CA ARG A 112 -4.56 3.73 12.79
C ARG A 112 -5.75 3.70 13.75
N MET A 113 -6.43 2.57 13.86
CA MET A 113 -7.54 2.35 14.80
C MET A 113 -7.07 2.58 16.24
N LYS A 114 -5.93 2.01 16.63
CA LYS A 114 -5.33 2.23 17.95
C LYS A 114 -5.05 3.72 18.20
N ASN A 115 -4.44 4.40 17.24
CA ASN A 115 -4.14 5.84 17.37
C ASN A 115 -5.41 6.70 17.51
N LEU A 116 -6.48 6.36 16.78
CA LEU A 116 -7.76 7.07 16.90
C LEU A 116 -8.43 6.80 18.25
N GLN A 117 -8.40 5.54 18.74
CA GLN A 117 -8.91 5.18 20.06
C GLN A 117 -8.15 5.90 21.18
N ASP A 118 -6.82 5.94 21.10
CA ASP A 118 -5.98 6.68 22.05
C ASP A 118 -6.29 8.19 22.00
N SER A 119 -6.48 8.76 20.80
CA SER A 119 -6.88 10.15 20.64
C SER A 119 -8.25 10.45 21.25
N LEU A 120 -9.25 9.60 21.03
CA LEU A 120 -10.58 9.74 21.65
C LEU A 120 -10.48 9.71 23.17
N LYS A 121 -9.70 8.77 23.72
CA LYS A 121 -9.48 8.67 25.17
C LYS A 121 -8.82 9.93 25.73
N THR A 122 -7.81 10.49 25.06
CA THR A 122 -7.21 11.76 25.47
C THR A 122 -8.22 12.90 25.42
N GLN A 123 -9.05 12.97 24.37
CA GLN A 123 -10.09 14.00 24.25
C GLN A 123 -11.17 13.87 25.33
N GLU A 124 -11.51 12.65 25.75
CA GLU A 124 -12.42 12.39 26.87
C GLU A 124 -11.85 12.88 28.20
N VAL A 125 -10.56 12.62 28.47
CA VAL A 125 -9.89 13.14 29.66
C VAL A 125 -9.88 14.67 29.66
N VAL A 126 -9.56 15.30 28.53
CA VAL A 126 -9.58 16.77 28.41
C VAL A 126 -11.00 17.33 28.62
N ALA A 127 -12.02 16.70 28.04
CA ALA A 127 -13.41 17.12 28.24
C ALA A 127 -13.84 16.97 29.70
N GLN A 128 -13.36 15.93 30.39
CA GLN A 128 -13.61 15.73 31.82
C GLN A 128 -12.90 16.81 32.66
N GLU A 129 -11.63 17.13 32.39
CA GLU A 129 -10.92 18.20 33.08
C GLU A 129 -11.58 19.57 32.89
N GLN A 130 -12.09 19.85 31.68
CA GLN A 130 -12.85 21.07 31.39
C GLN A 130 -14.17 21.13 32.19
N LYS A 131 -14.87 20.01 32.32
CA LYS A 131 -16.06 19.90 33.16
C LYS A 131 -15.73 20.14 34.64
N ASP A 132 -14.65 19.53 35.13
CA ASP A 132 -14.22 19.68 36.53
C ASP A 132 -13.73 21.10 36.84
N LEU A 133 -13.08 21.77 35.88
CA LEU A 133 -12.76 23.20 35.98
C LEU A 133 -14.03 24.04 36.06
N ARG A 134 -15.02 23.77 35.19
CA ARG A 134 -16.30 24.49 35.20
C ARG A 134 -17.06 24.33 36.52
N ILE A 135 -17.05 23.13 37.12
CA ILE A 135 -17.61 22.90 38.46
C ILE A 135 -16.98 23.85 39.48
N ARG A 136 -15.64 23.93 39.49
CA ARG A 136 -14.91 24.80 40.41
C ARG A 136 -15.25 26.28 40.19
N GLN A 137 -15.35 26.72 38.94
CA GLN A 137 -15.77 28.09 38.61
C GLN A 137 -17.19 28.40 39.09
N ILE A 138 -18.14 27.46 38.95
CA ILE A 138 -19.51 27.61 39.45
C ILE A 138 -19.53 27.67 40.99
N GLN A 139 -18.69 26.86 41.66
CA GLN A 139 -18.54 26.89 43.12
C GLN A 139 -18.00 28.22 43.63
N GLU A 140 -17.00 28.79 42.97
CA GLU A 140 -16.46 30.13 43.29
C GLU A 140 -17.51 31.21 43.06
N ALA A 141 -18.20 31.18 41.91
CA ALA A 141 -19.27 32.13 41.60
C ALA A 141 -20.44 32.07 42.59
N LEU A 142 -20.76 30.88 43.12
CA LEU A 142 -21.77 30.72 44.16
C LEU A 142 -21.39 31.46 45.45
N GLN A 143 -20.11 31.45 45.84
CA GLN A 143 -19.64 32.21 47.00
C GLN A 143 -19.85 33.71 46.79
N TYR A 144 -19.51 34.23 45.61
CA TYR A 144 -19.74 35.63 45.27
C TYR A 144 -21.23 36.00 45.22
N ALA A 145 -22.07 35.16 44.63
CA ALA A 145 -23.52 35.36 44.58
C ALA A 145 -24.14 35.41 45.99
N ASN A 146 -23.71 34.52 46.88
CA ASN A 146 -24.15 34.48 48.28
C ASN A 146 -23.73 35.74 49.04
N GLN A 147 -22.48 36.20 48.89
CA GLN A 147 -21.99 37.41 49.55
C GLN A 147 -22.66 38.69 49.02
N ALA A 148 -22.96 38.73 47.72
CA ALA A 148 -23.68 39.83 47.08
C ALA A 148 -25.21 39.76 47.24
N GLN A 149 -25.74 38.72 47.91
CA GLN A 149 -27.18 38.47 48.10
C GLN A 149 -27.97 38.37 46.77
N VAL A 150 -27.32 37.88 45.71
CA VAL A 150 -27.96 37.66 44.41
C VAL A 150 -28.57 36.26 44.39
N THR A 151 -29.87 36.18 44.63
CA THR A 151 -30.62 34.90 44.66
C THR A 151 -31.21 34.52 43.30
N LYS A 152 -31.79 35.49 42.59
CA LYS A 152 -32.41 35.32 41.27
C LYS A 152 -31.51 35.86 40.15
N PRO A 153 -31.63 35.33 38.91
CA PRO A 153 -30.88 35.83 37.76
C PRO A 153 -31.11 37.33 37.54
N GLN A 154 -30.03 38.09 37.42
CA GLN A 154 -30.04 39.54 37.13
C GLN A 154 -29.78 39.86 35.66
N VAL A 155 -29.41 38.85 34.87
CA VAL A 155 -29.16 38.97 33.43
C VAL A 155 -30.45 38.78 32.63
N GLN A 156 -30.79 39.78 31.80
CA GLN A 156 -31.96 39.75 30.91
C GLN A 156 -31.62 39.22 29.50
N GLN A 157 -30.34 39.14 29.16
CA GLN A 157 -29.84 38.62 27.89
C GLN A 157 -28.86 37.48 28.14
N THR A 158 -28.95 36.43 27.31
CA THR A 158 -28.01 35.31 27.29
C THR A 158 -26.82 35.66 26.41
N GLU A 159 -25.97 36.59 26.87
CA GLU A 159 -24.59 36.62 26.36
C GLU A 159 -23.78 35.50 27.03
N ASP A 160 -22.66 35.11 26.42
CA ASP A 160 -21.79 34.06 26.94
C ASP A 160 -21.40 34.36 28.39
N VAL A 161 -21.90 33.53 29.31
CA VAL A 161 -21.64 33.70 30.74
C VAL A 161 -20.17 33.40 31.00
N THR A 162 -19.39 34.43 31.28
CA THR A 162 -17.97 34.36 31.63
C THR A 162 -17.77 34.05 33.11
N GLN A 163 -16.55 33.69 33.52
CA GLN A 163 -16.22 33.44 34.94
C GLN A 163 -16.58 34.63 35.85
N ASP A 164 -16.39 35.85 35.36
CA ASP A 164 -16.64 37.08 36.13
C ASP A 164 -18.13 37.45 36.19
N THR A 165 -18.97 36.92 35.29
CA THR A 165 -20.41 37.24 35.23
C THR A 165 -21.29 36.08 35.69
N LEU A 166 -20.70 34.91 35.96
CA LEU A 166 -21.37 33.69 36.43
C LEU A 166 -22.21 33.92 37.69
N PHE A 167 -21.78 34.80 38.61
CA PHE A 167 -22.53 35.10 39.84
C PHE A 167 -23.87 35.80 39.59
N LEU A 168 -24.05 36.47 38.44
CA LEU A 168 -25.30 37.15 38.05
C LEU A 168 -26.45 36.18 37.73
N LEU A 169 -26.16 34.88 37.56
CA LEU A 169 -27.17 33.82 37.43
C LEU A 169 -27.94 33.57 38.74
N GLY A 170 -27.40 34.01 39.88
CA GLY A 170 -28.00 33.84 41.19
C GLY A 170 -27.68 32.51 41.86
N SER A 171 -27.69 32.51 43.21
CA SER A 171 -27.29 31.36 44.02
C SER A 171 -28.17 30.12 43.81
N GLU A 172 -29.49 30.27 43.63
CA GLU A 172 -30.40 29.14 43.41
C GLU A 172 -30.05 28.35 42.13
N ALA A 173 -29.72 29.06 41.06
CA ALA A 173 -29.34 28.45 39.79
C ALA A 173 -27.96 27.78 39.90
N LEU A 174 -26.98 28.43 40.52
CA LEU A 174 -25.62 27.90 40.68
C LEU A 174 -25.58 26.66 41.59
N GLU A 175 -26.37 26.62 42.68
CA GLU A 175 -26.52 25.42 43.53
C GLU A 175 -27.13 24.25 42.75
N SER A 176 -28.17 24.52 41.96
CA SER A 176 -28.80 23.51 41.11
C SER A 176 -27.81 22.97 40.06
N MET A 177 -27.02 23.86 39.43
CA MET A 177 -25.97 23.46 38.50
C MET A 177 -24.97 22.53 39.19
N ILE A 178 -24.41 22.89 40.36
CA ILE A 178 -23.46 22.02 41.10
C ILE A 178 -24.09 20.66 41.41
N LYS A 179 -25.35 20.64 41.86
CA LYS A 179 -26.06 19.41 42.23
C LYS A 179 -26.29 18.46 41.05
N HIS A 180 -26.50 19.02 39.86
CA HIS A 180 -26.80 18.25 38.64
C HIS A 180 -25.63 18.17 37.64
N GLU A 181 -24.48 18.80 37.93
CA GLU A 181 -23.32 18.80 37.03
C GLU A 181 -22.73 17.39 36.89
N ALA A 182 -22.79 16.57 37.95
CA ALA A 182 -22.39 15.17 37.89
C ALA A 182 -23.12 14.40 36.77
N THR A 183 -24.42 14.67 36.58
CA THR A 183 -25.25 14.04 35.54
C THR A 183 -25.18 14.73 34.17
N ARG A 184 -24.50 15.87 34.06
CA ARG A 184 -24.39 16.60 32.80
C ARG A 184 -23.50 15.84 31.81
N PRO A 185 -23.94 15.62 30.55
CA PRO A 185 -23.10 15.03 29.52
C PRO A 185 -21.83 15.84 29.28
N LEU A 186 -20.74 15.15 28.93
CA LEU A 186 -19.53 15.79 28.46
C LEU A 186 -19.79 16.53 27.16
N VAL A 187 -19.26 17.74 27.06
CA VAL A 187 -19.32 18.53 25.82
C VAL A 187 -18.02 18.30 25.08
N PHE A 188 -18.13 17.74 23.88
CA PHE A 188 -16.98 17.47 23.03
C PHE A 188 -16.83 18.51 21.92
N SER A 189 -15.59 18.75 21.51
CA SER A 189 -15.30 19.57 20.34
C SER A 189 -15.70 18.87 19.03
N SER A 190 -15.83 19.62 17.94
CA SER A 190 -16.10 19.06 16.60
C SER A 190 -15.07 18.01 16.18
N ASN A 191 -13.81 18.13 16.64
CA ASN A 191 -12.75 17.18 16.33
C ASN A 191 -12.97 15.78 16.94
N TYR A 192 -13.67 15.69 18.08
CA TYR A 192 -14.03 14.41 18.69
C TYR A 192 -14.96 13.62 17.78
N TYR A 193 -16.01 14.29 17.29
CA TYR A 193 -16.96 13.67 16.37
C TYR A 193 -16.30 13.30 15.04
N GLN A 194 -15.36 14.11 14.53
CA GLN A 194 -14.56 13.75 13.36
C GLN A 194 -13.70 12.51 13.61
N THR A 195 -13.03 12.43 14.76
CA THR A 195 -12.19 11.27 15.13
C THR A 195 -13.05 10.02 15.30
N ARG A 196 -14.24 10.16 15.90
CA ARG A 196 -15.21 9.08 16.06
C ARG A 196 -15.75 8.59 14.71
N GLN A 197 -16.08 9.51 13.80
CA GLN A 197 -16.51 9.17 12.44
C GLN A 197 -15.40 8.41 11.71
N ASN A 198 -14.17 8.92 11.72
CA ASN A 198 -13.04 8.26 11.07
C ASN A 198 -12.79 6.84 11.63
N LEU A 199 -13.00 6.63 12.94
CA LEU A 199 -12.89 5.32 13.56
C LEU A 199 -13.97 4.36 13.02
N LEU A 200 -15.22 4.81 12.94
CA LEU A 200 -16.32 4.02 12.38
C LEU A 200 -16.11 3.70 10.90
N ASP A 201 -15.59 4.67 10.13
CA ASP A 201 -15.28 4.47 8.72
C ASP A 201 -14.21 3.38 8.56
N ILE A 202 -13.17 3.39 9.40
CA ILE A 202 -12.13 2.35 9.41
C ILE A 202 -12.69 0.99 9.83
N GLU A 203 -13.53 0.91 10.86
CA GLU A 203 -14.17 -0.33 11.29
C GLU A 203 -15.10 -0.93 10.21
N SER A 204 -15.64 -0.09 9.34
CA SER A 204 -16.48 -0.52 8.22
C SER A 204 -15.72 -1.03 6.99
N LEU A 205 -14.39 -0.83 6.95
CA LEU A 205 -13.55 -1.30 5.83
C LEU A 205 -13.48 -2.82 5.83
N LYS A 206 -13.99 -3.44 4.77
CA LYS A 206 -13.81 -4.87 4.50
C LYS A 206 -12.56 -5.07 3.68
N VAL A 207 -11.48 -5.49 4.36
CA VAL A 207 -10.18 -5.70 3.70
C VAL A 207 -10.15 -7.01 2.91
N ASP A 208 -10.85 -8.03 3.38
CA ASP A 208 -10.84 -9.38 2.78
C ASP A 208 -11.52 -9.43 1.39
N ASP A 209 -12.32 -8.40 1.04
CA ASP A 209 -13.01 -8.29 -0.24
C ASP A 209 -12.24 -7.44 -1.27
N LEU A 210 -11.04 -6.96 -0.92
CA LEU A 210 -10.24 -6.09 -1.79
C LEU A 210 -9.46 -6.92 -2.82
N ASP A 211 -10.02 -7.05 -4.01
CA ASP A 211 -9.29 -7.58 -5.18
C ASP A 211 -8.31 -6.50 -5.67
N ILE A 212 -7.07 -6.59 -5.21
CA ILE A 212 -5.99 -5.67 -5.59
C ILE A 212 -5.24 -6.33 -6.74
N HIS A 213 -5.03 -5.61 -7.83
CA HIS A 213 -4.13 -6.05 -8.88
C HIS A 213 -2.95 -5.11 -8.96
N ALA A 214 -1.74 -5.65 -8.78
CA ALA A 214 -0.51 -4.85 -8.82
C ALA A 214 -0.07 -4.51 -10.27
N TYR A 215 -0.68 -5.15 -11.26
CA TYR A 215 -0.37 -4.97 -12.68
C TYR A 215 -1.62 -5.02 -13.57
N ARG A 216 -1.45 -4.59 -14.82
CA ARG A 216 -2.40 -4.84 -15.91
C ARG A 216 -1.70 -5.37 -17.16
N TYR A 217 -2.33 -6.34 -17.81
CA TYR A 217 -1.95 -6.79 -19.15
C TYR A 217 -2.21 -5.70 -20.20
N VAL A 218 -1.14 -5.30 -20.90
CA VAL A 218 -1.26 -4.64 -22.21
C VAL A 218 -1.41 -5.71 -23.30
N MET A 219 -0.69 -6.82 -23.14
CA MET A 219 -0.75 -7.99 -24.00
C MET A 219 -0.61 -9.24 -23.12
N LYS A 220 -1.44 -10.26 -23.36
CA LYS A 220 -1.35 -11.56 -22.67
C LYS A 220 -0.14 -12.36 -23.18
N PRO A 221 0.35 -13.35 -22.41
CA PRO A 221 1.39 -14.28 -22.88
C PRO A 221 1.04 -14.88 -24.26
N THR A 222 1.95 -14.72 -25.23
CA THR A 222 1.75 -15.17 -26.61
C THR A 222 2.17 -16.62 -26.79
N LEU A 223 1.54 -17.31 -27.75
CA LEU A 223 1.97 -18.65 -28.18
C LEU A 223 3.00 -18.51 -29.31
N PRO A 224 4.29 -18.83 -29.11
CA PRO A 224 5.32 -18.58 -30.10
C PRO A 224 5.24 -19.57 -31.27
N ILE A 225 5.21 -19.05 -32.50
CA ILE A 225 5.13 -19.86 -33.74
C ILE A 225 6.53 -20.32 -34.19
N ARG A 226 7.58 -19.58 -33.82
CA ARG A 226 8.98 -19.87 -34.18
C ARG A 226 9.79 -20.08 -32.91
N ARG A 227 10.72 -21.05 -32.96
CA ARG A 227 11.68 -21.29 -31.87
C ARG A 227 12.71 -20.17 -31.82
N ASP A 228 13.04 -19.74 -30.61
CA ASP A 228 14.03 -18.68 -30.38
C ASP A 228 15.47 -19.15 -30.74
N SER A 229 15.80 -20.39 -30.39
CA SER A 229 17.12 -21.00 -30.62
C SER A 229 17.17 -21.93 -31.84
N GLN A 230 16.74 -21.47 -33.03
CA GLN A 230 17.05 -22.19 -34.28
C GLN A 230 17.79 -21.33 -35.28
N LYS A 231 19.07 -21.09 -34.99
CA LYS A 231 20.06 -20.76 -36.01
C LYS A 231 20.55 -22.02 -36.74
N LYS A 232 19.65 -22.95 -37.11
CA LYS A 232 19.99 -24.23 -37.78
C LYS A 232 20.90 -24.03 -39.00
N ALA A 233 20.67 -22.96 -39.74
CA ALA A 233 21.51 -22.55 -40.86
C ALA A 233 22.94 -22.20 -40.42
N ILE A 234 23.09 -21.42 -39.34
CA ILE A 234 24.41 -21.02 -38.82
C ILE A 234 25.13 -22.20 -38.20
N THR A 235 24.43 -23.07 -37.46
CA THR A 235 25.04 -24.29 -36.90
C THR A 235 25.52 -25.24 -38.00
N LEU A 236 24.76 -25.36 -39.09
CA LEU A 236 25.15 -26.15 -40.26
C LEU A 236 26.39 -25.56 -40.96
N ILE A 237 26.40 -24.24 -41.18
CA ILE A 237 27.54 -23.53 -41.80
C ILE A 237 28.81 -23.70 -40.94
N LEU A 238 28.69 -23.52 -39.62
CA LEU A 238 29.81 -23.71 -38.70
C LEU A 238 30.31 -25.16 -38.69
N ALA A 239 29.40 -26.15 -38.71
CA ALA A 239 29.78 -27.57 -38.76
C ALA A 239 30.54 -27.91 -40.05
N VAL A 240 30.11 -27.38 -41.20
CA VAL A 240 30.80 -27.58 -42.49
C VAL A 240 32.19 -26.93 -42.48
N LEU A 241 32.30 -25.69 -41.98
CA LEU A 241 33.60 -25.01 -41.88
C LEU A 241 34.57 -25.76 -40.97
N LEU A 242 34.11 -26.18 -39.79
CA LEU A 242 34.94 -26.92 -38.84
C LEU A 242 35.34 -28.29 -39.39
N GLY A 243 34.41 -29.02 -40.01
CA GLY A 243 34.69 -30.29 -40.68
C GLY A 243 35.68 -30.14 -41.83
N GLY A 244 35.59 -29.06 -42.61
CA GLY A 244 36.54 -28.73 -43.67
C GLY A 244 37.95 -28.45 -43.13
N MET A 245 38.07 -27.68 -42.04
CA MET A 245 39.36 -27.39 -41.40
C MET A 245 40.02 -28.65 -40.83
N VAL A 246 39.25 -29.50 -40.13
CA VAL A 246 39.75 -30.76 -39.58
C VAL A 246 40.17 -31.71 -40.72
N GLY A 247 39.35 -31.82 -41.78
CA GLY A 247 39.66 -32.64 -42.95
C GLY A 247 40.94 -32.18 -43.67
N ALA A 248 41.11 -30.88 -43.88
CA ALA A 248 42.32 -30.31 -44.46
C ALA A 248 43.55 -30.57 -43.58
N GLY A 249 43.41 -30.44 -42.25
CA GLY A 249 44.49 -30.74 -41.29
C GLY A 249 44.95 -32.20 -41.34
N ILE A 250 44.02 -33.15 -41.44
CA ILE A 250 44.35 -34.58 -41.56
C ILE A 250 45.11 -34.87 -42.86
N VAL A 251 44.66 -34.31 -43.98
CA VAL A 251 45.30 -34.52 -45.28
C VAL A 251 46.71 -33.91 -45.31
N LEU A 252 46.86 -32.67 -44.83
CA LEU A 252 48.15 -32.00 -44.76
C LEU A 252 49.11 -32.69 -43.79
N GLY A 253 48.63 -33.12 -42.61
CA GLY A 253 49.43 -33.88 -41.65
C GLY A 253 49.89 -35.23 -42.19
N ARG A 254 48.99 -35.97 -42.87
CA ARG A 254 49.33 -37.23 -43.53
C ARG A 254 50.35 -37.02 -44.65
N ASN A 255 50.21 -35.95 -45.43
CA ASN A 255 51.14 -35.63 -46.50
C ASN A 255 52.52 -35.20 -45.95
N ALA A 256 52.55 -34.40 -44.88
CA ALA A 256 53.78 -33.98 -44.22
C ALA A 256 54.54 -35.16 -43.60
N LEU A 257 53.86 -36.08 -42.89
CA LEU A 257 54.47 -37.29 -42.35
C LEU A 257 54.98 -38.23 -43.45
N ARG A 258 54.24 -38.35 -44.55
CA ARG A 258 54.67 -39.16 -45.71
C ARG A 258 55.91 -38.55 -46.39
N ASN A 259 55.99 -37.24 -46.50
CA ASN A 259 57.16 -36.54 -47.03
C ASN A 259 58.35 -36.52 -46.05
N TYR A 260 58.10 -36.58 -44.75
CA TYR A 260 59.14 -36.67 -43.73
C TYR A 260 59.77 -38.06 -43.67
N ASN A 261 58.97 -39.12 -43.79
CA ASN A 261 59.45 -40.51 -43.84
C ASN A 261 60.07 -40.90 -45.19
N ALA A 262 59.94 -40.06 -46.22
CA ALA A 262 60.53 -40.25 -47.55
C ALA A 262 61.89 -39.54 -47.72
N LYS A 263 62.42 -38.96 -46.64
CA LYS A 263 63.79 -38.45 -46.53
C LYS A 263 64.61 -39.40 -45.67
#